data_AF-A0A7K4D291-F1
#
_entry.id   AF-A0A7K4D291-F1
#
_cell.length_a   1.000
_cell.length_b   1.000
_cell.length_c   1.000
_cell.angle_alpha   90.00
_cell.angle_beta   90.00
_cell.angle_gamma   90.00
#
_symmetry.space_group_name_H-M   'P 1'
#
loop_
_entity.id
_entity.type
_entity.pdbx_description
1 polymer ?
#
loop_
_entity_poly.entity_id
_entity_poly.type
_entity_poly.pdbx_seq_one_letter_code
_entity_poly.pdbx_strand_id
1 'polypeptide(L)'
;MSCIEQLKYKLYLERTSFKEAREYIEKNSEEVYYVDPGYKIFKDYYIIGAPPVAMGVRGKEMLFTYVKPCHGTFVMGIDSEEEINRLRENEKGKIKRSLKKGPKERTEPAPSSYDEIWRR
;
A
#
# COMPACT_ATOMS: atom_id res chain seq x y z
N MET A 1 21.30 1.88 10.08
CA MET A 1 20.08 1.18 10.55
C MET A 1 19.05 2.26 10.83
N SER A 2 18.28 2.65 9.82
CA SER A 2 17.21 3.64 9.97
C SER A 2 16.06 3.00 10.75
N CYS A 3 16.06 3.14 12.07
CA CYS A 3 15.00 2.59 12.91
C CYS A 3 13.76 3.50 12.82
N ILE A 4 12.61 2.94 12.43
CA ILE A 4 11.32 3.65 12.44
C ILE A 4 10.98 4.19 13.84
N GLU A 5 11.55 3.58 14.87
CA GLU A 5 11.43 3.97 16.29
C GLU A 5 12.15 5.28 16.63
N GLN A 6 13.09 5.75 15.79
CA GLN A 6 13.76 7.04 15.95
C GLN A 6 13.01 8.19 15.27
N LEU A 7 12.02 7.88 14.42
CA LEU A 7 11.13 8.87 13.84
C LEU A 7 10.02 9.18 14.86
N LYS A 8 9.64 10.45 14.97
CA LYS A 8 8.46 10.85 15.76
C LYS A 8 7.23 10.32 15.03
N TYR A 9 6.76 9.15 15.45
CA TYR A 9 5.52 8.57 14.94
C TYR A 9 4.37 8.80 15.91
N LYS A 10 3.17 8.95 15.35
CA LYS A 10 1.91 8.90 16.09
C LYS A 10 1.26 7.55 15.86
N LEU A 11 0.75 6.94 16.91
CA LEU A 11 0.04 5.68 16.84
C LEU A 11 -1.45 5.95 16.89
N TYR A 12 -2.18 5.48 15.89
CA TYR A 12 -3.61 5.76 15.73
C TYR A 12 -4.47 4.56 16.05
N LEU A 13 -4.05 3.38 15.60
CA LEU A 13 -4.71 2.12 15.87
C LEU A 13 -3.67 1.05 16.20
N GLU A 14 -4.04 0.19 17.15
CA GLU A 14 -3.23 -0.94 17.58
C GLU A 14 -4.00 -2.24 17.45
N ARG A 15 -3.31 -3.33 17.08
CA ARG A 15 -3.87 -4.70 17.07
C ARG A 15 -5.16 -4.83 16.26
N THR A 16 -5.19 -4.23 15.08
CA THR A 16 -6.36 -4.24 14.19
C THR A 16 -6.20 -5.22 13.03
N SER A 17 -7.30 -5.48 12.32
CA SER A 17 -7.28 -6.20 11.05
C SER A 17 -6.84 -5.29 9.89
N PHE A 18 -6.33 -5.88 8.80
CA PHE A 18 -5.98 -5.13 7.59
C PHE A 18 -7.16 -4.32 7.03
N LYS A 19 -8.38 -4.85 7.17
CA LYS A 19 -9.59 -4.18 6.70
C LYS A 19 -9.89 -2.92 7.51
N GLU A 20 -9.86 -3.01 8.83
CA GLU A 20 -10.11 -1.86 9.71
C GLU A 20 -9.01 -0.80 9.56
N ALA A 21 -7.75 -1.23 9.46
CA ALA A 21 -6.63 -0.33 9.24
C ALA A 21 -6.80 0.46 7.92
N ARG A 22 -7.24 -0.22 6.85
CA ARG A 22 -7.55 0.41 5.56
C ARG A 22 -8.72 1.39 5.69
N GLU A 23 -9.84 0.98 6.28
CA GLU A 23 -11.02 1.84 6.43
C GLU A 23 -10.71 3.08 7.27
N TYR A 24 -9.85 2.95 8.29
CA TYR A 24 -9.40 4.07 9.09
C TYR A 24 -8.59 5.07 8.27
N ILE A 25 -7.63 4.57 7.47
CA ILE A 25 -6.81 5.42 6.60
C ILE A 25 -7.71 6.11 5.57
N GLU A 26 -8.68 5.41 4.97
CA GLU A 26 -9.59 6.00 3.98
C GLU A 26 -10.48 7.11 4.56
N LYS A 27 -10.93 6.97 5.82
CA LYS A 27 -11.82 7.96 6.46
C LYS A 27 -11.08 9.17 7.04
N ASN A 28 -9.85 8.99 7.51
CA ASN A 28 -9.10 10.01 8.24
C ASN A 28 -8.00 10.70 7.41
N SER A 29 -7.94 10.44 6.10
CA SER A 29 -6.97 11.04 5.20
C SER A 29 -7.64 11.96 4.19
N GLU A 30 -6.96 13.04 3.84
CA GLU A 30 -7.40 13.98 2.80
C GLU A 30 -7.10 13.39 1.42
N GLU A 31 -5.95 12.73 1.29
CA GLU A 31 -5.53 12.02 0.09
C GLU A 31 -5.29 10.55 0.43
N VAL A 32 -5.78 9.65 -0.41
CA VAL A 32 -5.61 8.19 -0.24
C VAL A 32 -4.94 7.63 -1.48
N TYR A 33 -3.92 6.83 -1.23
CA TYR A 33 -3.04 6.26 -2.23
C TYR A 33 -2.94 4.76 -2.07
N TYR A 34 -3.08 4.01 -3.15
CA TYR A 34 -3.03 2.56 -3.13
C TYR A 34 -1.71 2.05 -3.68
N VAL A 35 -0.97 1.36 -2.83
CA VAL A 35 0.31 0.77 -3.21
C VAL A 35 0.28 -0.74 -3.12
N ASP A 36 1.21 -1.31 -3.87
CA ASP A 36 1.46 -2.74 -3.88
C ASP A 36 2.24 -3.12 -2.60
N PRO A 37 2.00 -4.32 -2.04
CA PRO A 37 2.81 -4.83 -0.94
C PRO A 37 4.29 -4.88 -1.35
N GLY A 38 5.18 -4.56 -0.41
CA GLY A 38 6.60 -4.41 -0.69
C GLY A 38 7.00 -3.01 -1.20
N TYR A 39 6.10 -2.03 -1.19
CA TYR A 39 6.48 -0.63 -1.42
C TYR A 39 7.46 -0.15 -0.35
N LYS A 40 8.49 0.59 -0.78
CA LYS A 40 9.60 1.02 0.08
C LYS A 40 9.41 2.46 0.56
N ILE A 41 9.07 2.63 1.84
CA ILE A 41 9.01 3.92 2.53
C ILE A 41 10.35 4.19 3.26
N PHE A 42 10.74 5.46 3.41
CA PHE A 42 11.87 5.90 4.25
C PHE A 42 13.19 5.18 3.94
N LYS A 43 13.39 4.86 2.66
CA LYS A 43 14.56 4.15 2.09
C LYS A 43 14.84 2.75 2.61
N ASP A 44 14.38 2.33 3.78
CA ASP A 44 14.72 1.03 4.38
C ASP A 44 13.51 0.23 4.87
N TYR A 45 12.29 0.81 4.82
CA TYR A 45 11.10 0.16 5.34
C TYR A 45 10.20 -0.34 4.21
N TYR A 46 9.85 -1.62 4.26
CA TYR A 46 8.91 -2.23 3.32
C TYR A 46 7.53 -2.32 3.95
N ILE A 47 6.52 -1.82 3.25
CA ILE A 47 5.14 -1.98 3.68
C ILE A 47 4.74 -3.43 3.49
N ILE A 48 4.29 -4.02 4.58
CA ILE A 48 3.71 -5.35 4.62
C ILE A 48 2.20 -5.17 4.77
N GLY A 49 1.42 -5.81 3.90
CA GLY A 49 -0.03 -5.75 3.96
C GLY A 49 -0.71 -6.53 2.84
N ALA A 50 -2.03 -6.69 2.97
CA ALA A 50 -2.85 -7.28 1.91
C ALA A 50 -3.08 -6.27 0.78
N PRO A 51 -2.74 -6.58 -0.48
CA PRO A 51 -3.06 -5.70 -1.61
C PRO A 51 -4.57 -5.52 -1.77
N PRO A 52 -5.07 -4.30 -2.07
CA PRO A 52 -4.34 -3.04 -2.15
C PRO A 52 -4.07 -2.44 -0.77
N VAL A 53 -2.83 -2.04 -0.51
CA VAL A 53 -2.47 -1.38 0.76
C VAL A 53 -2.74 0.11 0.64
N ALA A 54 -3.61 0.63 1.52
CA ALA A 54 -3.93 2.05 1.57
C ALA A 54 -2.87 2.82 2.35
N MET A 55 -2.43 3.93 1.78
CA MET A 55 -1.64 4.96 2.44
C MET A 55 -2.40 6.27 2.39
N GLY A 56 -2.39 6.99 3.49
CA GLY A 56 -3.10 8.24 3.65
C GLY A 56 -2.15 9.41 3.79
N VAL A 57 -2.56 10.57 3.32
CA VAL A 57 -1.93 11.84 3.66
C VAL A 57 -2.95 12.72 4.34
N ARG A 58 -2.56 13.27 5.49
CA ARG A 58 -3.34 14.21 6.29
C ARG A 58 -2.48 15.44 6.55
N GLY A 59 -2.59 16.44 5.67
CA GLY A 59 -1.73 17.61 5.69
C GLY A 59 -0.24 17.26 5.54
N LYS A 60 0.52 17.33 6.65
CA LYS A 60 1.96 17.02 6.71
C LYS A 60 2.27 15.62 7.23
N GLU A 61 1.24 14.90 7.66
CA GLU A 61 1.34 13.58 8.24
C GLU A 61 0.99 12.52 7.20
N MET A 62 1.81 11.48 7.12
CA MET A 62 1.59 10.32 6.29
C MET A 62 1.14 9.15 7.17
N LEU A 63 -0.06 8.64 6.88
CA LEU A 63 -0.67 7.49 7.54
C LEU A 63 -0.37 6.21 6.74
N PHE A 64 0.16 5.20 7.41
CA PHE A 64 0.43 3.90 6.80
C PHE A 64 0.22 2.75 7.78
N THR A 65 0.03 1.55 7.23
CA THR A 65 -0.09 0.33 8.01
C THR A 65 1.29 -0.26 8.32
N TYR A 66 1.55 -0.53 9.59
CA TYR A 66 2.75 -1.19 10.08
C TYR A 66 2.37 -2.54 10.70
N VAL A 67 2.97 -3.63 10.23
CA VAL A 67 2.64 -4.98 10.72
C VAL A 67 3.78 -5.47 11.60
N LYS A 68 3.48 -5.80 12.86
CA LYS A 68 4.39 -6.55 13.72
C LYS A 68 4.00 -8.03 13.69
N PRO A 69 4.93 -8.96 13.43
CA PRO A 69 4.63 -10.38 13.31
C PRO A 69 4.00 -10.96 14.59
N CYS A 70 4.36 -10.45 15.76
CA CYS A 70 3.87 -10.97 17.04
C CYS A 70 2.62 -10.25 17.57
N HIS A 71 2.30 -9.05 17.05
CA HIS A 71 1.30 -8.16 17.66
C HIS A 71 0.23 -7.66 16.69
N GLY A 72 0.27 -8.05 15.41
CA GLY A 72 -0.74 -7.70 14.42
C GLY A 72 -0.49 -6.38 13.71
N THR A 73 -1.58 -5.76 13.21
CA THR A 73 -1.53 -4.57 12.37
C THR A 73 -1.72 -3.30 13.19
N PHE A 74 -0.90 -2.31 12.90
CA PHE A 74 -0.91 -0.98 13.50
C PHE A 74 -1.10 0.07 12.42
N VAL A 75 -1.76 1.17 12.75
CA VAL A 75 -1.81 2.36 11.90
C VAL A 75 -0.94 3.43 12.52
N MET A 76 0.08 3.85 11.79
CA MET A 76 1.07 4.83 12.23
C MET A 76 1.02 6.06 11.33
N GLY A 77 1.17 7.23 11.94
CA GLY A 77 1.36 8.51 11.27
C GLY A 77 2.80 9.00 11.45
N ILE A 78 3.42 9.48 10.39
CA ILE A 78 4.73 10.13 10.47
C ILE A 78 4.66 11.49 9.77
N ASP A 79 5.19 12.52 10.42
CA ASP A 79 5.29 13.85 9.85
C ASP A 79 6.52 13.90 8.91
N SER A 80 6.30 13.83 7.59
CA SER A 80 7.37 13.87 6.59
C SER A 80 6.89 14.39 5.23
N GLU A 81 7.21 15.64 4.92
CA GLU A 81 6.85 16.26 3.63
C GLU A 81 7.63 15.66 2.45
N GLU A 82 8.88 15.22 2.68
CA GLU A 82 9.73 14.62 1.64
C GLU A 82 9.13 13.33 1.09
N GLU A 83 8.67 12.43 1.97
CA GLU A 83 8.12 11.15 1.55
C GLU A 83 6.73 11.32 0.93
N ILE A 84 5.91 12.27 1.43
CA ILE A 84 4.62 12.63 0.81
C ILE A 84 4.84 13.10 -0.63
N ASN A 85 5.83 13.97 -0.87
CA ASN A 85 6.13 14.44 -2.23
C ASN A 85 6.59 13.30 -3.14
N ARG A 86 7.46 12.42 -2.64
CA ARG A 86 7.90 11.23 -3.38
C ARG A 86 6.75 10.29 -3.74
N LEU A 87 5.81 10.13 -2.81
CA LEU A 87 4.61 9.31 -3.01
C LEU A 87 3.69 9.93 -4.07
N ARG A 88 3.44 11.24 -4.00
CA ARG A 88 2.71 12.01 -5.02
C ARG A 88 3.36 11.95 -6.41
N GLU A 89 4.68 11.95 -6.49
CA GLU A 89 5.41 11.80 -7.76
C GLU A 89 5.32 10.39 -8.34
N ASN A 90 5.47 9.36 -7.50
CA ASN A 90 5.36 7.96 -7.90
C ASN A 90 3.95 7.62 -8.41
N GLU A 91 2.92 8.18 -7.77
CA GLU A 91 1.53 8.14 -8.19
C GLU A 91 1.32 8.75 -9.59
N LYS A 92 1.81 9.98 -9.82
CA LYS A 92 1.80 10.61 -11.15
C LYS A 92 2.53 9.76 -12.19
N GLY A 93 3.61 9.09 -11.79
CA GLY A 93 4.34 8.12 -12.61
C GLY A 93 3.51 6.87 -12.94
N LYS A 94 2.77 6.31 -11.98
CA LYS A 94 1.85 5.18 -12.18
C LYS A 94 0.70 5.56 -13.11
N ILE A 95 0.10 6.75 -12.97
CA ILE A 95 -0.94 7.28 -13.87
C ILE A 95 -0.41 7.44 -15.30
N LYS A 96 0.80 7.98 -15.48
CA LYS A 96 1.44 8.07 -16.81
C LYS A 96 1.72 6.70 -17.42
N ARG A 97 2.11 5.71 -16.61
CA ARG A 97 2.33 4.32 -17.06
C ARG A 97 1.03 3.59 -17.38
N SER A 98 -0.04 3.82 -16.62
CA SER A 98 -1.36 3.24 -16.91
C SER A 98 -2.00 3.88 -18.14
N LEU A 99 -1.84 5.19 -18.36
CA LEU A 99 -2.26 5.85 -19.61
C LEU A 99 -1.47 5.35 -20.83
N LYS A 100 -0.19 5.02 -20.66
CA LYS A 100 0.65 4.45 -21.74
C LYS A 100 0.40 2.96 -21.97
N LYS A 101 -0.25 2.27 -21.02
CA LYS A 101 -0.67 0.87 -21.14
C LYS A 101 -2.14 0.89 -21.55
N GLY A 102 -2.38 0.88 -22.88
CA GLY A 102 -3.71 0.68 -23.45
C GLY A 102 -4.44 -0.52 -22.85
N PRO A 103 -5.77 -0.64 -23.06
CA PRO A 103 -6.62 -1.57 -22.32
C PRO A 103 -6.02 -2.97 -22.34
N LYS A 104 -5.80 -3.54 -21.14
CA LYS A 104 -5.33 -4.91 -21.01
C LYS A 104 -6.34 -5.84 -21.68
N GLU A 105 -5.92 -6.41 -22.78
CA GLU A 105 -6.57 -7.51 -23.47
C GLU A 105 -6.89 -8.62 -22.45
N ARG A 106 -8.15 -9.03 -22.42
CA ARG A 106 -8.65 -10.10 -21.56
C ARG A 106 -7.87 -11.36 -21.90
N THR A 107 -6.96 -11.77 -21.02
CA THR A 107 -6.30 -13.07 -21.14
C THR A 107 -7.38 -14.13 -21.04
N GLU A 108 -7.47 -14.98 -22.07
CA GLU A 108 -8.48 -16.04 -22.20
C GLU A 108 -8.54 -16.89 -20.92
N PRO A 109 -9.74 -17.36 -20.50
CA PRO A 109 -9.85 -18.24 -19.36
C PRO A 109 -9.07 -19.53 -19.62
N ALA A 110 -8.31 -19.99 -18.63
CA ALA A 110 -7.65 -21.29 -18.68
C ALA A 110 -8.68 -22.41 -18.90
N PRO A 111 -8.34 -23.47 -19.67
CA PRO A 111 -9.27 -24.56 -19.95
C PRO A 111 -9.76 -25.19 -18.65
N SER A 112 -11.08 -25.39 -18.56
CA SER A 112 -11.78 -25.72 -17.31
C SER A 112 -11.73 -27.20 -16.93
N SER A 113 -11.11 -28.04 -17.75
CA SER A 113 -11.05 -29.49 -17.53
C SER A 113 -9.73 -30.09 -17.98
N TYR A 114 -9.22 -31.02 -17.16
CA TYR A 114 -8.05 -31.85 -17.47
C TYR A 114 -8.24 -32.71 -18.74
N ASP A 115 -9.48 -33.03 -19.13
CA ASP A 115 -9.80 -33.81 -20.34
C ASP A 115 -9.48 -33.05 -21.64
N GLU A 116 -9.46 -31.70 -21.62
CA GLU A 116 -9.16 -30.88 -22.80
C GLU A 116 -7.66 -30.85 -23.14
N ILE A 117 -6.80 -31.19 -22.18
CA ILE A 117 -5.33 -31.13 -22.33
C ILE A 117 -4.79 -32.31 -23.16
N TRP A 118 -5.49 -33.45 -23.17
CA TRP A 118 -4.98 -34.72 -23.75
C TRP A 118 -5.70 -35.20 -25.01
N ARG A 119 -6.67 -34.45 -25.54
CA ARG A 119 -7.26 -34.75 -26.84
C ARG A 119 -6.39 -34.19 -27.96
N ARG A 120 -5.50 -35.05 -28.48
CA ARG A 120 -4.81 -34.84 -29.75
C ARG A 120 -5.13 -35.96 -30.72
#